data_AF-A0A1V5PHZ9-F1
#
_entry.id   AF-A0A1V5PHZ9-F1
#
_cell.length_a   1.000
_cell.length_b   1.000
_cell.length_c   1.000
_cell.angle_alpha   90.00
_cell.angle_beta   90.00
_cell.angle_gamma   90.00
#
_symmetry.space_group_name_H-M   'P 1'
#
loop_
_entity.id
_entity.type
_entity.pdbx_description
1 polymer ?
#
loop_
_entity_poly.entity_id
_entity_poly.type
_entity_poly.pdbx_seq_one_letter_code
_entity_poly.pdbx_strand_id
1 'polypeptide(L)'
;MSEKEFFTLIDTPGFGEDLLRDQVLKNEIKLAHSTILTLDATQLVSLKESELIEEMGGKICGLIIVINKVDLVPQERWEDLINYVFEKFKECNIDKRQIVLLSAKKALEDKGLHSENSKWLDLLDDFEIRLRKVIFRDSVGIKIANIQETCKNICNEIILKINEQDNNFTISHNEMLNKHKELENEKLMAEKSVERVFNRLLLVGQDISNTFESLFIEDWHKVVIQLRDKQTNWTNNENPILSPTSFAINIAEQAKNSLIYLVKKWIEEKVEPTLKAKQTKLEQALRSDFNDITDYLVNVSKEGLDKEIFLKQIFSNFPGEISHGDIENNVFCDTVISGIISAIIGYVIADIILYYILGLISGFLNPVLLAAAVVIGLFGFLIFGPEFVSNSLRNKIAENIINKLLEDDTTRKIRFEIKQKIEERFIYFSNEFRKNTGKLLQKADLNFNESLNQVYNSQKKQNKFMKDAEEAKLLLKDLEKKVLALSK
;
A
#
# COMPACT_ATOMS: atom_id res chain seq x y z
N MET A 1 -16.33 -7.48 60.52
CA MET A 1 -15.21 -8.43 60.66
C MET A 1 -14.21 -7.76 61.59
N SER A 2 -13.85 -8.35 62.72
CA SER A 2 -12.77 -7.78 63.54
C SER A 2 -11.48 -7.90 62.74
N GLU A 3 -10.92 -6.76 62.34
CA GLU A 3 -9.60 -6.70 61.73
C GLU A 3 -8.60 -7.26 62.75
N LYS A 4 -8.10 -8.48 62.52
CA LYS A 4 -6.93 -8.96 63.23
C LYS A 4 -5.76 -8.09 62.78
N GLU A 5 -5.33 -7.17 63.62
CA GLU A 5 -4.09 -6.43 63.39
C GLU A 5 -2.93 -7.43 63.34
N PHE A 6 -2.22 -7.49 62.21
CA PHE A 6 -1.09 -8.40 62.02
C PHE A 6 0.19 -7.71 62.52
N PHE A 7 0.50 -7.90 63.79
CA PHE A 7 1.82 -7.56 64.34
C PHE A 7 2.64 -8.83 64.55
N THR A 8 3.92 -8.76 64.21
CA THR A 8 4.90 -9.78 64.59
C THR A 8 5.81 -9.16 65.65
N LEU A 9 5.71 -9.68 66.88
CA LEU A 9 6.60 -9.30 67.96
C LEU A 9 7.80 -10.23 67.96
N ILE A 10 9.00 -9.65 67.92
CA ILE A 10 10.26 -10.37 67.98
C ILE A 10 10.84 -10.07 69.36
N ASP A 11 10.79 -11.05 70.25
CA ASP A 11 11.42 -10.95 71.57
C ASP A 11 12.89 -11.34 71.43
N THR A 12 13.78 -10.43 71.83
CA THR A 12 15.22 -10.60 71.69
C THR A 12 15.87 -10.82 73.05
N PRO A 13 16.86 -11.72 73.16
CA PRO A 13 17.58 -11.91 74.43
C PRO A 13 18.30 -10.63 74.88
N GLY A 14 18.68 -10.57 76.16
CA GLY A 14 19.37 -9.41 76.74
C GLY A 14 20.66 -9.05 76.00
N PHE A 15 20.87 -7.75 75.81
CA PHE A 15 22.05 -7.22 75.12
C PHE A 15 23.32 -7.38 75.96
N GLY A 16 24.40 -7.84 75.33
CA GLY A 16 25.72 -7.94 75.94
C GLY A 16 26.03 -9.26 76.63
N GLU A 17 25.21 -10.29 76.45
CA GLU A 17 25.50 -11.64 76.96
C GLU A 17 26.47 -12.41 76.04
N ASP A 18 26.35 -12.22 74.72
CA ASP A 18 27.11 -12.96 73.69
C ASP A 18 27.18 -12.17 72.36
N LEU A 19 28.35 -12.18 71.71
CA LEU A 19 28.60 -11.40 70.49
C LEU A 19 27.72 -11.82 69.30
N LEU A 20 27.36 -13.10 69.18
CA LEU A 20 26.48 -13.57 68.10
C LEU A 20 25.03 -13.14 68.37
N ARG A 21 24.59 -13.15 69.62
CA ARG A 21 23.26 -12.63 70.02
C ARG A 21 23.13 -11.14 69.76
N ASP A 22 24.18 -10.38 70.05
CA ASP A 22 24.21 -8.94 69.79
C ASP A 22 24.15 -8.62 68.28
N GLN A 23 24.76 -9.45 67.43
CA GLN A 23 24.63 -9.33 65.97
C GLN A 23 23.22 -9.64 65.46
N VAL A 24 22.57 -10.68 66.01
CA VAL A 24 21.19 -11.02 65.67
C VAL A 24 20.27 -9.86 66.06
N LEU A 25 20.38 -9.35 67.29
CA LEU A 25 19.62 -8.17 67.74
C LEU A 25 19.80 -6.98 66.78
N LYS A 26 21.04 -6.64 66.42
CA LYS A 26 21.33 -5.52 65.51
C LYS A 26 20.74 -5.71 64.11
N ASN A 27 20.62 -6.94 63.63
CA ASN A 27 20.00 -7.24 62.33
C ASN A 27 18.47 -7.15 62.41
N GLU A 28 17.86 -7.70 63.47
CA GLU A 28 16.41 -7.60 63.69
C GLU A 28 15.96 -6.14 63.83
N ILE A 29 16.69 -5.34 64.60
CA ILE A 29 16.45 -3.90 64.77
C ILE A 29 16.40 -3.15 63.43
N LYS A 30 17.26 -3.53 62.46
CA LYS A 30 17.28 -2.89 61.13
C LYS A 30 16.09 -3.26 60.26
N LEU A 31 15.48 -4.42 60.50
CA LEU A 31 14.34 -4.92 59.73
C LEU A 31 13.00 -4.55 60.37
N ALA A 32 13.00 -4.24 61.67
CA ALA A 32 11.81 -3.89 62.43
C ALA A 32 11.21 -2.55 61.99
N HIS A 33 9.86 -2.48 61.97
CA HIS A 33 9.11 -1.24 61.69
C HIS A 33 9.07 -0.29 62.89
N SER A 34 9.32 -0.81 64.09
CA SER A 34 9.47 -0.08 65.33
C SER A 34 10.27 -0.94 66.31
N THR A 35 11.06 -0.31 67.16
CA THR A 35 11.84 -0.99 68.19
C THR A 35 11.40 -0.50 69.57
N ILE A 36 11.13 -1.42 70.49
CA ILE A 36 10.79 -1.10 71.88
C ILE A 36 11.99 -1.45 72.75
N LEU A 37 12.67 -0.44 73.28
CA LEU A 37 13.74 -0.65 74.26
C LEU A 37 13.15 -0.55 75.66
N THR A 38 13.22 -1.63 76.43
CA THR A 38 12.70 -1.64 77.80
C THR A 38 13.84 -1.44 78.79
N LEU A 39 13.75 -0.41 79.62
CA LEU A 39 14.69 -0.07 80.69
C LEU A 39 14.06 -0.34 82.07
N ASP A 40 14.88 -0.52 83.09
CA ASP A 40 14.43 -0.67 84.49
C ASP A 40 14.43 0.67 85.22
N ALA A 41 13.32 1.06 85.84
CA ALA A 41 13.22 2.31 86.61
C ALA A 41 14.12 2.34 87.85
N THR A 42 14.48 1.17 88.40
CA THR A 42 15.36 1.04 89.57
C THR A 42 16.84 1.06 89.21
N GLN A 43 17.17 0.74 87.96
CA GLN A 43 18.52 0.77 87.40
C GLN A 43 18.47 1.35 85.98
N LEU A 44 18.38 2.67 85.90
CA LEU A 44 18.28 3.37 84.63
C LEU A 44 19.59 3.27 83.83
N VAL A 45 19.48 2.72 82.62
CA VAL A 45 20.52 2.71 81.57
C VAL A 45 21.83 2.08 82.02
N SER A 46 21.99 0.79 81.74
CA SER A 46 23.28 0.11 81.84
C SER A 46 24.29 0.66 80.80
N LEU A 47 25.58 0.45 81.05
CA LEU A 47 26.65 0.83 80.11
C LEU A 47 26.38 0.27 78.70
N LYS A 48 25.96 -0.99 78.62
CA LYS A 48 25.70 -1.67 77.35
C LYS A 48 24.46 -1.14 76.64
N GLU A 49 23.39 -0.83 77.37
CA GLU A 49 22.22 -0.14 76.79
C GLU A 49 22.59 1.24 76.23
N SER A 50 23.50 1.95 76.91
CA SER A 50 24.05 3.22 76.43
C SER A 50 24.81 3.03 75.12
N GLU A 51 25.72 2.07 75.08
CA GLU A 51 26.52 1.74 73.88
C GLU A 51 25.64 1.34 72.69
N LEU A 52 24.58 0.55 72.92
CA LEU A 52 23.64 0.15 71.87
C LEU A 52 22.93 1.37 71.26
N ILE A 53 22.41 2.28 72.09
CA ILE A 53 21.73 3.48 71.61
C ILE A 53 22.72 4.46 70.96
N GLU A 54 23.91 4.63 71.51
CA GLU A 54 24.95 5.49 70.91
C GLU A 54 25.39 4.96 69.53
N GLU A 55 25.51 3.63 69.37
CA GLU A 55 25.89 3.01 68.10
C GLU A 55 24.76 3.04 67.05
N MET A 56 23.51 2.83 67.48
CA MET A 56 22.39 2.56 66.59
C MET A 56 21.32 3.65 66.57
N GLY A 57 21.29 4.59 67.52
CA GLY A 57 20.16 5.49 67.81
C GLY A 57 19.58 6.21 66.59
N GLY A 58 20.43 6.79 65.74
CA GLY A 58 19.98 7.45 64.50
C GLY A 58 19.58 6.51 63.36
N LYS A 59 19.80 5.20 63.51
CA LYS A 59 19.51 4.14 62.54
C LYS A 59 18.33 3.25 62.97
N ILE A 60 17.85 3.38 64.21
CA ILE A 60 16.71 2.59 64.71
C ILE A 60 15.42 3.23 64.21
N CYS A 61 14.69 2.52 63.35
CA CYS A 61 13.38 2.97 62.88
C CYS A 61 12.36 2.87 64.03
N GLY A 62 11.64 3.98 64.28
CA GLY A 62 10.52 4.01 65.22
C GLY A 62 10.85 3.56 66.64
N LEU A 63 12.00 3.98 67.19
CA LEU A 63 12.40 3.65 68.56
C LEU A 63 11.42 4.25 69.59
N ILE A 64 10.98 3.43 70.54
CA ILE A 64 10.28 3.82 71.76
C ILE A 64 11.05 3.26 72.94
N ILE A 65 11.36 4.11 73.92
CA ILE A 65 12.02 3.74 75.16
C ILE A 65 10.97 3.63 76.25
N VAL A 66 10.82 2.45 76.83
CA VAL A 66 9.89 2.17 77.93
C VAL A 66 10.67 2.03 79.21
N ILE A 67 10.50 2.95 80.15
CA ILE A 67 11.02 2.83 81.50
C ILE A 67 9.99 2.01 82.30
N ASN A 68 10.31 0.74 82.56
CA ASN A 68 9.43 -0.22 83.20
C ASN A 68 9.67 -0.29 84.73
N LYS A 69 8.74 -0.90 85.48
CA LYS A 69 8.77 -1.02 86.96
C LYS A 69 8.69 0.32 87.71
N VAL A 70 8.02 1.32 87.12
CA VAL A 70 7.88 2.65 87.74
C VAL A 70 7.02 2.65 89.01
N ASP A 71 6.31 1.55 89.29
CA ASP A 71 5.62 1.32 90.55
C ASP A 71 6.55 1.20 91.76
N LEU A 72 7.83 0.91 91.52
CA LEU A 72 8.86 0.85 92.56
C LEU A 72 9.50 2.22 92.85
N VAL A 73 9.10 3.27 92.13
CA VAL A 73 9.65 4.63 92.26
C VAL A 73 8.53 5.59 92.68
N PRO A 74 8.76 6.48 93.67
CA PRO A 74 7.80 7.51 94.04
C PRO A 74 7.40 8.38 92.84
N GLN A 75 6.11 8.70 92.73
CA GLN A 75 5.54 9.39 91.58
C GLN A 75 6.16 10.78 91.35
N GLU A 76 6.60 11.44 92.42
CA GLU A 76 7.26 12.76 92.36
C GLU A 76 8.57 12.73 91.55
N ARG A 77 9.19 11.55 91.41
CA ARG A 77 10.47 11.36 90.69
C ARG A 77 10.30 10.88 89.25
N TRP A 78 9.08 10.64 88.80
CA TRP A 78 8.82 10.08 87.47
C TRP A 78 9.33 10.97 86.33
N GLU A 79 9.14 12.29 86.46
CA GLU A 79 9.63 13.27 85.50
C GLU A 79 11.17 13.29 85.45
N ASP A 80 11.83 13.08 86.59
CA ASP A 80 13.29 12.99 86.67
C ASP A 80 13.82 11.78 85.89
N LEU A 81 13.10 10.64 85.91
CA LEU A 81 13.48 9.45 85.14
C LEU A 81 13.44 9.75 83.63
N ILE A 82 12.37 10.40 83.16
CA ILE A 82 12.22 10.77 81.75
C ILE A 82 13.33 11.75 81.34
N ASN A 83 13.57 12.79 82.16
CA ASN A 83 14.58 13.80 81.87
C ASN A 83 15.99 13.20 81.85
N TYR A 84 16.29 12.27 82.76
CA TYR A 84 17.58 11.58 82.77
C TYR A 84 17.81 10.79 81.49
N VAL A 85 16.85 9.95 81.07
CA VAL A 85 16.96 9.17 79.83
C VAL A 85 17.03 10.08 78.61
N PHE A 86 16.24 11.16 78.58
CA PHE A 86 16.24 12.13 77.49
C PHE A 86 17.59 12.83 77.35
N GLU A 87 18.13 13.41 78.43
CA GLU A 87 19.43 14.10 78.37
C GLU A 87 20.56 13.13 78.05
N LYS A 88 20.50 11.89 78.57
CA LYS A 88 21.48 10.84 78.29
C LYS A 88 21.55 10.48 76.80
N PHE A 89 20.43 10.55 76.08
CA PHE A 89 20.33 10.14 74.68
C PHE A 89 19.97 11.27 73.71
N LYS A 90 20.09 12.52 74.14
CA LYS A 90 19.75 13.71 73.35
C LYS A 90 20.54 13.80 72.05
N GLU A 91 21.81 13.41 72.07
CA GLU A 91 22.69 13.40 70.89
C GLU A 91 22.33 12.28 69.90
N CYS A 92 21.53 11.29 70.32
CA CYS A 92 21.07 10.17 69.49
C CYS A 92 19.75 10.46 68.76
N ASN A 93 19.30 11.73 68.72
CA ASN A 93 18.06 12.18 68.08
C ASN A 93 16.78 11.54 68.66
N ILE A 94 16.78 11.26 69.97
CA ILE A 94 15.62 10.75 70.68
C ILE A 94 14.78 11.92 71.20
N ASP A 95 13.51 11.98 70.80
CA ASP A 95 12.52 12.94 71.30
C ASP A 95 12.00 12.44 72.67
N LYS A 96 11.81 13.36 73.62
CA LYS A 96 11.21 13.08 74.93
C LYS A 96 9.85 12.36 74.81
N ARG A 97 9.10 12.56 73.71
CA ARG A 97 7.84 11.87 73.40
C ARG A 97 8.00 10.37 73.14
N GLN A 98 9.20 9.91 72.79
CA GLN A 98 9.52 8.50 72.58
C GLN A 98 9.81 7.76 73.89
N ILE A 99 9.92 8.48 75.02
CA ILE A 99 10.14 7.90 76.34
C ILE A 99 8.79 7.77 77.03
N VAL A 100 8.48 6.56 77.48
CA VAL A 100 7.20 6.22 78.14
C VAL A 100 7.47 5.52 79.46
N LEU A 101 6.66 5.84 80.47
CA LEU A 101 6.70 5.19 81.77
C LEU A 101 5.68 4.07 81.81
N LEU A 102 6.06 2.90 82.33
CA LEU A 102 5.17 1.75 82.43
C LEU A 102 5.43 0.95 83.70
N SER A 103 4.39 0.31 84.23
CA SER A 103 4.55 -0.85 85.11
C SER A 103 3.81 -2.02 84.50
N ALA A 104 4.54 -2.86 83.74
CA ALA A 104 3.95 -3.98 83.03
C ALA A 104 3.27 -4.97 83.98
N LYS A 105 3.85 -5.20 85.17
CA LYS A 105 3.28 -6.08 86.19
C LYS A 105 1.96 -5.53 86.73
N LYS A 106 1.90 -4.24 87.10
CA LYS A 106 0.68 -3.64 87.62
C LYS A 106 -0.42 -3.49 86.58
N ALA A 107 -0.06 -3.15 85.34
CA ALA A 107 -1.00 -3.13 84.23
C ALA A 107 -1.59 -4.52 83.96
N LEU A 108 -0.79 -5.59 84.05
CA LEU A 108 -1.26 -6.97 83.90
C LEU A 108 -2.21 -7.40 85.04
N GLU A 109 -1.85 -7.09 86.29
CA GLU A 109 -2.71 -7.33 87.47
C GLU A 109 -4.07 -6.64 87.31
N ASP A 110 -4.08 -5.36 86.94
CA ASP A 110 -5.30 -4.57 86.83
C ASP A 110 -6.17 -4.95 85.62
N LYS A 111 -5.55 -5.40 84.52
CA LYS A 111 -6.26 -5.95 83.35
C LYS A 111 -7.02 -7.23 83.72
N GLY A 112 -6.41 -8.10 84.53
CA GLY A 112 -7.03 -9.33 85.04
C GLY A 112 -8.18 -9.08 86.03
N LEU A 113 -8.16 -7.94 86.72
CA LEU A 113 -9.18 -7.52 87.69
C LEU A 113 -10.29 -6.64 87.09
N HIS A 114 -10.20 -6.27 85.81
CA HIS A 114 -11.17 -5.40 85.11
C HIS A 114 -11.40 -4.06 85.83
N SER A 115 -10.33 -3.45 86.35
CA SER A 115 -10.43 -2.16 87.04
C SER A 115 -10.62 -1.01 86.05
N GLU A 116 -11.81 -0.41 86.01
CA GLU A 116 -12.18 0.65 85.04
C GLU A 116 -11.43 1.99 85.22
N ASN A 117 -10.69 2.18 86.33
CA ASN A 117 -9.94 3.42 86.64
C ASN A 117 -8.53 3.11 87.16
N SER A 118 -7.75 2.36 86.40
CA SER A 118 -6.35 2.08 86.72
C SER A 118 -5.39 3.03 86.01
N LYS A 119 -4.62 3.78 86.80
CA LYS A 119 -3.50 4.58 86.27
C LYS A 119 -2.47 3.76 85.49
N TRP A 120 -2.36 2.46 85.77
CA TRP A 120 -1.41 1.57 85.11
C TRP A 120 -1.90 1.13 83.74
N LEU A 121 -3.23 0.98 83.59
CA LEU A 121 -3.86 0.80 82.29
C LEU A 121 -3.77 2.07 81.46
N ASP A 122 -3.96 3.25 82.06
CA ASP A 122 -3.80 4.53 81.34
C ASP A 122 -2.39 4.72 80.75
N LEU A 123 -1.36 4.32 81.50
CA LEU A 123 0.04 4.36 81.02
C LEU A 123 0.31 3.33 79.91
N LEU A 124 -0.34 2.16 79.98
CA LEU A 124 -0.26 1.16 78.90
C LEU A 124 -0.97 1.66 77.63
N ASP A 125 -2.14 2.27 77.77
CA ASP A 125 -2.90 2.83 76.66
C ASP A 125 -2.13 3.97 75.97
N ASP A 126 -1.49 4.87 76.74
CA ASP A 126 -0.62 5.92 76.18
C ASP A 126 0.56 5.32 75.40
N PHE A 127 1.19 4.27 75.93
CA PHE A 127 2.23 3.52 75.20
C PHE A 127 1.69 2.94 73.89
N GLU A 128 0.55 2.26 73.90
CA GLU A 128 -0.05 1.66 72.70
C GLU A 128 -0.40 2.72 71.66
N ILE A 129 -0.96 3.86 72.07
CA ILE A 129 -1.29 4.99 71.19
C ILE A 129 -0.01 5.54 70.53
N ARG A 130 1.07 5.69 71.30
CA ARG A 130 2.36 6.18 70.77
C ARG A 130 3.00 5.17 69.82
N LEU A 131 3.00 3.89 70.18
CA LEU A 131 3.51 2.81 69.33
C LEU A 131 2.76 2.74 68.00
N ARG A 132 1.42 2.79 68.03
CA ARG A 132 0.59 2.87 66.82
C ARG A 132 0.99 4.07 65.96
N LYS A 133 1.09 5.27 66.54
CA LYS A 133 1.48 6.50 65.80
C LYS A 133 2.85 6.37 65.14
N VAL A 134 3.84 5.80 65.82
CA VAL A 134 5.19 5.59 65.27
C VAL A 134 5.18 4.60 64.11
N ILE A 135 4.53 3.44 64.29
CA ILE A 135 4.40 2.43 63.23
C ILE A 135 3.67 3.00 62.01
N PHE A 136 2.57 3.73 62.23
CA PHE A 136 1.79 4.33 61.13
C PHE A 136 2.55 5.43 60.39
N ARG A 137 3.23 6.32 61.12
CA ARG A 137 3.96 7.46 60.54
C ARG A 137 5.18 7.03 59.74
N ASP A 138 5.99 6.13 60.29
CA ASP A 138 7.34 5.88 59.76
C ASP A 138 7.39 4.67 58.81
N SER A 139 6.52 3.68 58.97
CA SER A 139 6.53 2.47 58.13
C SER A 139 5.34 2.41 57.16
N VAL A 140 4.12 2.58 57.67
CA VAL A 140 2.91 2.43 56.85
C VAL A 140 2.75 3.62 55.89
N GLY A 141 2.95 4.85 56.36
CA GLY A 141 2.87 6.06 55.53
C GLY A 141 3.84 6.04 54.34
N ILE A 142 5.10 5.65 54.56
CA ILE A 142 6.10 5.54 53.48
C ILE A 142 5.71 4.45 52.48
N LYS A 143 5.24 3.29 52.94
CA LYS A 143 4.78 2.21 52.06
C LYS A 143 3.56 2.61 51.23
N ILE A 144 2.59 3.29 51.83
CA ILE A 144 1.41 3.81 51.12
C ILE A 144 1.87 4.83 50.08
N ALA A 145 2.74 5.78 50.42
CA ALA A 145 3.27 6.77 49.48
C ALA A 145 3.99 6.11 48.29
N ASN A 146 4.83 5.09 48.54
CA ASN A 146 5.50 4.33 47.48
C ASN A 146 4.50 3.60 46.56
N ILE A 147 3.44 3.01 47.14
CA ILE A 147 2.37 2.38 46.36
C ILE A 147 1.64 3.43 45.51
N GLN A 148 1.34 4.61 46.07
CA GLN A 148 0.70 5.71 45.36
C GLN A 148 1.54 6.19 44.17
N GLU A 149 2.83 6.40 44.39
CA GLU A 149 3.77 6.81 43.34
C GLU A 149 3.89 5.74 42.25
N THR A 150 4.04 4.47 42.65
CA THR A 150 4.11 3.35 41.69
C THR A 150 2.83 3.23 40.86
N CYS A 151 1.66 3.29 41.49
CA CYS A 151 0.37 3.27 40.78
C CYS A 151 0.24 4.45 39.82
N LYS A 152 0.61 5.66 40.25
CA LYS A 152 0.58 6.86 39.40
C LYS A 152 1.49 6.72 38.18
N ASN A 153 2.71 6.20 38.38
CA ASN A 153 3.65 5.97 37.28
C ASN A 153 3.12 4.96 36.28
N ILE A 154 2.54 3.85 36.75
CA ILE A 154 1.91 2.83 35.89
C ILE A 154 0.71 3.44 35.13
N CYS A 155 -0.16 4.20 35.79
CA CYS A 155 -1.29 4.87 35.13
C CYS A 155 -0.81 5.79 34.00
N ASN A 156 0.21 6.61 34.27
CA ASN A 156 0.78 7.51 33.28
C ASN A 156 1.38 6.76 32.08
N GLU A 157 2.12 5.67 32.32
CA GLU A 157 2.70 4.86 31.24
C GLU A 157 1.61 4.22 30.36
N ILE A 158 0.55 3.68 30.97
CA ILE A 158 -0.58 3.11 30.23
C ILE A 158 -1.27 4.19 29.39
N ILE A 159 -1.52 5.37 29.94
CA ILE A 159 -2.14 6.49 29.22
C ILE A 159 -1.27 6.94 28.05
N LEU A 160 0.06 7.04 28.23
CA LEU A 160 0.99 7.38 27.16
C LEU A 160 0.92 6.37 26.02
N LYS A 161 0.98 5.07 26.33
CA LYS A 161 0.87 3.98 25.32
C LYS A 161 -0.48 3.99 24.59
N ILE A 162 -1.58 4.27 25.30
CA ILE A 162 -2.90 4.42 24.68
C ILE A 162 -2.89 5.57 23.67
N ASN A 163 -2.35 6.73 24.04
CA ASN A 163 -2.32 7.92 23.18
C ASN A 163 -1.39 7.73 21.97
N GLU A 164 -0.23 7.10 22.14
CA GLU A 164 0.67 6.76 21.03
C GLU A 164 -0.02 5.86 20.01
N GLN A 165 -0.75 4.84 20.49
CA GLN A 165 -1.43 3.90 19.62
C GLN A 165 -2.64 4.52 18.91
N ASP A 166 -3.39 5.42 19.57
CA ASP A 166 -4.45 6.21 18.93
C ASP A 166 -3.91 7.11 17.79
N ASN A 167 -2.80 7.81 18.04
CA ASN A 167 -2.13 8.61 17.02
C ASN A 167 -1.70 7.76 15.82
N ASN A 168 -1.11 6.59 16.06
CA ASN A 168 -0.71 5.67 14.99
C ASN A 168 -1.90 5.17 14.17
N PHE A 169 -3.03 4.84 14.82
CA PHE A 169 -4.26 4.47 14.10
C PHE A 169 -4.80 5.63 13.27
N THR A 170 -4.77 6.85 13.80
CA THR A 170 -5.24 8.06 13.11
C THR A 170 -4.41 8.37 11.87
N ILE A 171 -3.08 8.32 11.97
CA ILE A 171 -2.17 8.52 10.84
C ILE A 171 -2.43 7.45 9.78
N SER A 172 -2.42 6.18 10.18
CA SER A 172 -2.63 5.06 9.26
C SER A 172 -4.00 5.12 8.56
N HIS A 173 -5.06 5.51 9.27
CA HIS A 173 -6.40 5.69 8.68
C HIS A 173 -6.42 6.83 7.66
N ASN A 174 -5.84 7.98 7.99
CA ASN A 174 -5.79 9.14 7.09
C ASN A 174 -4.98 8.85 5.82
N GLU A 175 -3.84 8.15 5.95
CA GLU A 175 -3.04 7.70 4.80
C GLU A 175 -3.84 6.79 3.87
N MET A 176 -4.55 5.80 4.43
CA MET A 176 -5.42 4.92 3.63
C MET A 176 -6.57 5.69 2.95
N LEU A 177 -7.15 6.68 3.62
CA LEU A 177 -8.27 7.47 3.10
C LEU A 177 -7.82 8.44 1.99
N ASN A 178 -6.63 9.03 2.12
CA ASN A 178 -6.02 9.84 1.07
C ASN A 178 -5.68 9.00 -0.16
N LYS A 179 -5.01 7.85 0.03
CA LYS A 179 -4.71 6.91 -1.05
C LYS A 179 -5.99 6.45 -1.78
N HIS A 180 -7.08 6.23 -1.04
CA HIS A 180 -8.37 5.90 -1.65
C HIS A 180 -8.89 7.02 -2.55
N LYS A 181 -8.89 8.28 -2.08
CA LYS A 181 -9.34 9.42 -2.88
C LYS A 181 -8.49 9.62 -4.13
N GLU A 182 -7.19 9.42 -4.04
CA GLU A 182 -6.27 9.46 -5.18
C GLU A 182 -6.65 8.39 -6.21
N LEU A 183 -6.80 7.13 -5.78
CA LEU A 183 -7.21 6.01 -6.65
C LEU A 183 -8.60 6.22 -7.28
N GLU A 184 -9.55 6.84 -6.58
CA GLU A 184 -10.88 7.14 -7.11
C GLU A 184 -10.82 8.20 -8.22
N ASN A 185 -9.96 9.21 -8.07
CA ASN A 185 -9.69 10.18 -9.13
C ASN A 185 -8.99 9.54 -10.33
N GLU A 186 -7.98 8.68 -10.09
CA GLU A 186 -7.28 7.94 -11.14
C GLU A 186 -8.24 7.03 -11.92
N LYS A 187 -9.16 6.34 -11.23
CA LYS A 187 -10.22 5.54 -11.86
C LYS A 187 -11.04 6.38 -12.82
N LEU A 188 -11.55 7.52 -12.34
CA LEU A 188 -12.39 8.40 -13.15
C LEU A 188 -11.63 8.95 -14.38
N MET A 189 -10.34 9.24 -14.22
CA MET A 189 -9.49 9.65 -15.33
C MET A 189 -9.29 8.50 -16.32
N ALA A 190 -8.97 7.30 -15.86
CA ALA A 190 -8.81 6.11 -16.70
C ALA A 190 -10.08 5.80 -17.51
N GLU A 191 -11.27 5.83 -16.89
CA GLU A 191 -12.55 5.62 -17.58
C GLU A 191 -12.79 6.67 -18.68
N LYS A 192 -12.52 7.95 -18.39
CA LYS A 192 -12.60 9.02 -19.39
C LYS A 192 -11.58 8.83 -20.51
N SER A 193 -10.37 8.39 -20.18
CA SER A 193 -9.30 8.11 -21.14
C SER A 193 -9.67 6.96 -22.07
N VAL A 194 -10.34 5.91 -21.58
CA VAL A 194 -10.88 4.83 -22.45
C VAL A 194 -11.83 5.39 -23.50
N GLU A 195 -12.79 6.23 -23.11
CA GLU A 195 -13.73 6.83 -24.06
C GLU A 195 -13.03 7.80 -25.02
N ARG A 196 -12.01 8.55 -24.56
CA ARG A 196 -11.22 9.43 -25.43
C ARG A 196 -10.43 8.64 -26.47
N VAL A 197 -9.75 7.56 -26.09
CA VAL A 197 -9.03 6.68 -27.02
C VAL A 197 -10.00 6.07 -28.03
N PHE A 198 -11.12 5.52 -27.56
CA PHE A 198 -12.15 4.92 -28.41
C PHE A 198 -12.62 5.90 -29.49
N ASN A 199 -13.03 7.11 -29.09
CA ASN A 199 -13.53 8.12 -30.02
C ASN A 199 -12.43 8.62 -30.97
N ARG A 200 -11.19 8.77 -30.50
CA ARG A 200 -10.06 9.20 -31.33
C ARG A 200 -9.69 8.17 -32.38
N LEU A 201 -9.69 6.88 -32.05
CA LEU A 201 -9.46 5.81 -33.03
C LEU A 201 -10.53 5.80 -34.13
N LEU A 202 -11.81 6.02 -33.78
CA LEU A 202 -12.88 6.15 -34.77
C LEU A 202 -12.68 7.37 -35.69
N LEU A 203 -12.38 8.54 -35.12
CA LEU A 203 -12.16 9.77 -35.88
C LEU A 203 -10.94 9.65 -36.81
N VAL A 204 -9.85 9.04 -36.33
CA VAL A 204 -8.68 8.81 -37.17
C VAL A 204 -8.94 7.78 -38.25
N GLY A 205 -9.75 6.76 -37.99
CA GLY A 205 -10.19 5.85 -39.05
C GLY A 205 -10.90 6.57 -40.20
N GLN A 206 -11.77 7.52 -39.89
CA GLN A 206 -12.42 8.36 -40.89
C GLN A 206 -11.44 9.30 -41.61
N ASP A 207 -10.53 9.94 -40.89
CA ASP A 207 -9.51 10.82 -41.47
C ASP A 207 -8.55 10.07 -42.41
N ILE A 208 -8.09 8.88 -42.02
CA ILE A 208 -7.26 8.00 -42.85
C ILE A 208 -8.01 7.51 -44.07
N SER A 209 -9.26 7.08 -43.89
CA SER A 209 -10.16 6.66 -44.96
C SER A 209 -10.33 7.75 -46.03
N ASN A 210 -10.61 8.98 -45.60
CA ASN A 210 -10.76 10.14 -46.49
C ASN A 210 -9.43 10.59 -47.12
N THR A 211 -8.33 10.48 -46.38
CA THR A 211 -6.98 10.77 -46.89
C THR A 211 -6.61 9.79 -48.00
N PHE A 212 -6.86 8.49 -47.79
CA PHE A 212 -6.68 7.47 -48.82
C PHE A 212 -7.56 7.74 -50.04
N GLU A 213 -8.84 8.06 -49.84
CA GLU A 213 -9.76 8.36 -50.93
C GLU A 213 -9.25 9.52 -51.80
N SER A 214 -8.72 10.56 -51.17
CA SER A 214 -8.14 11.72 -51.87
C SER A 214 -6.91 11.32 -52.69
N LEU A 215 -5.96 10.59 -52.08
CA LEU A 215 -4.77 10.08 -52.78
C LEU A 215 -5.15 9.17 -53.96
N PHE A 216 -6.17 8.32 -53.77
CA PHE A 216 -6.65 7.42 -54.82
C PHE A 216 -7.22 8.24 -55.99
N ILE A 217 -8.06 9.24 -55.73
CA ILE A 217 -8.62 10.10 -56.80
C ILE A 217 -7.52 10.86 -57.54
N GLU A 218 -6.53 11.37 -56.83
CA GLU A 218 -5.46 12.20 -57.41
C GLU A 218 -4.45 11.41 -58.27
N ASP A 219 -4.13 10.17 -57.85
CA ASP A 219 -3.01 9.44 -58.41
C ASP A 219 -3.36 8.14 -59.14
N TRP A 220 -4.51 7.50 -58.85
CA TRP A 220 -4.86 6.19 -59.44
C TRP A 220 -4.81 6.20 -60.96
N HIS A 221 -5.33 7.26 -61.58
CA HIS A 221 -5.32 7.43 -63.02
C HIS A 221 -3.89 7.45 -63.59
N LYS A 222 -2.97 8.16 -62.93
CA LYS A 222 -1.56 8.24 -63.33
C LYS A 222 -0.87 6.89 -63.19
N VAL A 223 -1.09 6.20 -62.07
CA VAL A 223 -0.51 4.88 -61.78
C VAL A 223 -0.92 3.85 -62.84
N VAL A 224 -2.20 3.81 -63.19
CA VAL A 224 -2.73 2.86 -64.18
C VAL A 224 -2.22 3.19 -65.59
N ILE A 225 -2.14 4.47 -65.98
CA ILE A 225 -1.64 4.86 -67.31
C ILE A 225 -0.16 4.53 -67.50
N GLN A 226 0.66 4.60 -66.45
CA GLN A 226 2.08 4.22 -66.51
C GLN A 226 2.29 2.76 -66.93
N LEU A 227 1.26 1.91 -66.88
CA LEU A 227 1.31 0.56 -67.43
C LEU A 227 1.60 0.56 -68.94
N ARG A 228 1.12 1.57 -69.67
CA ARG A 228 1.37 1.74 -71.11
C ARG A 228 2.86 1.92 -71.39
N ASP A 229 3.57 2.67 -70.55
CA ASP A 229 5.01 2.91 -70.74
C ASP A 229 5.85 1.65 -70.45
N LYS A 230 5.30 0.71 -69.66
CA LYS A 230 5.95 -0.56 -69.34
C LYS A 230 5.73 -1.64 -70.41
N GLN A 231 4.75 -1.46 -71.30
CA GLN A 231 4.35 -2.48 -72.27
C GLN A 231 5.45 -2.87 -73.27
N THR A 232 6.34 -1.93 -73.59
CA THR A 232 7.45 -2.16 -74.53
C THR A 232 8.46 -3.18 -74.00
N ASN A 233 8.50 -3.36 -72.67
CA ASN A 233 9.41 -4.27 -71.99
C ASN A 233 8.84 -5.70 -71.86
N TRP A 234 7.60 -5.95 -72.29
CA TRP A 234 6.97 -7.27 -72.15
C TRP A 234 7.43 -8.22 -73.26
N THR A 235 8.43 -9.06 -73.02
CA THR A 235 9.02 -9.94 -74.04
C THR A 235 8.61 -11.40 -73.88
N ASN A 236 8.50 -12.19 -74.94
CA ASN A 236 8.29 -13.62 -74.77
C ASN A 236 9.57 -14.27 -74.22
N ASN A 237 9.46 -14.99 -73.11
CA ASN A 237 10.59 -15.73 -72.53
C ASN A 237 10.81 -17.09 -73.22
N GLU A 238 9.83 -17.56 -74.00
CA GLU A 238 9.90 -18.80 -74.76
C GLU A 238 10.09 -18.48 -76.25
N ASN A 239 11.28 -18.78 -76.79
CA ASN A 239 11.59 -18.60 -78.20
C ASN A 239 11.85 -19.98 -78.84
N PRO A 240 11.16 -20.37 -79.93
CA PRO A 240 10.16 -19.60 -80.70
C PRO A 240 8.77 -19.53 -80.03
N ILE A 241 7.95 -18.57 -80.47
CA ILE A 241 6.52 -18.46 -80.08
C ILE A 241 5.79 -19.75 -80.49
N LEU A 242 5.49 -20.61 -79.53
CA LEU A 242 4.83 -21.91 -79.77
C LEU A 242 3.35 -21.75 -80.17
N SER A 243 2.64 -20.74 -79.63
CA SER A 243 1.28 -20.38 -80.06
C SER A 243 0.93 -18.92 -79.68
N PRO A 244 0.02 -18.25 -80.43
CA PRO A 244 -0.48 -16.93 -80.06
C PRO A 244 -1.15 -16.87 -78.67
N THR A 245 -1.77 -17.97 -78.25
CA THR A 245 -2.40 -18.11 -76.92
C THR A 245 -1.35 -18.13 -75.81
N SER A 246 -0.29 -18.93 -75.95
CA SER A 246 0.82 -18.99 -74.99
C SER A 246 1.51 -17.63 -74.86
N PHE A 247 1.69 -16.94 -75.98
CA PHE A 247 2.24 -15.59 -76.01
C PHE A 247 1.33 -14.59 -75.29
N ALA A 248 0.01 -14.61 -75.54
CA ALA A 248 -0.95 -13.76 -74.85
C ALA A 248 -0.97 -13.97 -73.33
N ILE A 249 -0.90 -15.24 -72.88
CA ILE A 249 -0.83 -15.59 -71.45
C ILE A 249 0.45 -15.01 -70.83
N ASN A 250 1.60 -15.19 -71.48
CA ASN A 250 2.88 -14.68 -70.99
C ASN A 250 2.89 -13.15 -70.89
N ILE A 251 2.39 -12.44 -71.91
CA ILE A 251 2.30 -10.98 -71.88
C ILE A 251 1.30 -10.49 -70.83
N ALA A 252 0.15 -11.16 -70.64
CA ALA A 252 -0.81 -10.81 -69.60
C ALA A 252 -0.22 -10.99 -68.19
N GLU A 253 0.60 -12.01 -67.97
CA GLU A 253 1.32 -12.24 -66.71
C GLU A 253 2.37 -11.14 -66.46
N GLN A 254 3.08 -10.69 -67.50
CA GLN A 254 4.01 -9.56 -67.36
C GLN A 254 3.31 -8.23 -67.14
N ALA A 255 2.14 -8.02 -67.76
CA ALA A 255 1.29 -6.88 -67.50
C ALA A 255 0.80 -6.87 -66.04
N LYS A 256 0.41 -8.05 -65.50
CA LYS A 256 0.10 -8.24 -64.08
C LYS A 256 1.26 -7.78 -63.20
N ASN A 257 2.44 -8.33 -63.44
CA ASN A 257 3.61 -8.06 -62.60
C ASN A 257 4.04 -6.58 -62.69
N SER A 258 3.93 -5.98 -63.87
CA SER A 258 4.18 -4.55 -64.07
C SER A 258 3.17 -3.68 -63.31
N LEU A 259 1.89 -4.03 -63.35
CA LEU A 259 0.85 -3.30 -62.63
C LEU A 259 1.01 -3.45 -61.11
N ILE A 260 1.26 -4.67 -60.62
CA ILE A 260 1.57 -4.92 -59.20
C ILE A 260 2.75 -4.06 -58.75
N TYR A 261 3.81 -4.00 -59.56
CA TYR A 261 4.97 -3.15 -59.28
C TYR A 261 4.59 -1.66 -59.19
N LEU A 262 3.80 -1.16 -60.13
CA LEU A 262 3.34 0.24 -60.13
C LEU A 262 2.46 0.57 -58.92
N VAL A 263 1.56 -0.34 -58.54
CA VAL A 263 0.72 -0.19 -57.34
C VAL A 263 1.57 -0.22 -56.07
N LYS A 264 2.51 -1.17 -55.94
CA LYS A 264 3.42 -1.23 -54.80
C LYS A 264 4.24 0.04 -54.67
N LYS A 265 4.82 0.50 -55.78
CA LYS A 265 5.57 1.75 -55.82
C LYS A 265 4.73 2.94 -55.40
N TRP A 266 3.48 3.05 -55.85
CA TRP A 266 2.56 4.10 -55.42
C TRP A 266 2.25 4.01 -53.92
N ILE A 267 2.03 2.81 -53.39
CA ILE A 267 1.80 2.59 -51.97
C ILE A 267 3.03 3.06 -51.17
N GLU A 268 4.22 2.61 -51.53
CA GLU A 268 5.49 2.92 -50.85
C GLU A 268 5.86 4.42 -50.93
N GLU A 269 5.65 5.06 -52.08
CA GLU A 269 6.08 6.45 -52.32
C GLU A 269 5.03 7.50 -51.89
N LYS A 270 3.74 7.15 -51.84
CA LYS A 270 2.65 8.11 -51.60
C LYS A 270 1.76 7.73 -50.43
N VAL A 271 1.19 6.54 -50.45
CA VAL A 271 0.19 6.13 -49.47
C VAL A 271 0.83 5.97 -48.09
N GLU A 272 1.84 5.11 -47.98
CA GLU A 272 2.50 4.78 -46.72
C GLU A 272 3.10 6.01 -46.03
N PRO A 273 3.87 6.90 -46.68
CA PRO A 273 4.40 8.10 -46.03
C PRO A 273 3.30 9.03 -45.51
N THR A 274 2.20 9.17 -46.26
CA THR A 274 1.08 10.03 -45.87
C THR A 274 0.33 9.46 -44.66
N LEU A 275 0.10 8.15 -44.64
CA LEU A 275 -0.55 7.47 -43.51
C LEU A 275 0.35 7.44 -42.27
N LYS A 276 1.67 7.25 -42.43
CA LYS A 276 2.65 7.35 -41.33
C LYS A 276 2.71 8.74 -40.71
N ALA A 277 2.57 9.80 -41.50
CA ALA A 277 2.50 11.16 -40.95
C ALA A 277 1.24 11.39 -40.08
N LYS A 278 0.13 10.71 -40.39
CA LYS A 278 -1.10 10.73 -39.57
C LYS A 278 -0.93 9.88 -38.31
N GLN A 279 -0.25 8.74 -38.41
CA GLN A 279 0.13 7.89 -37.29
C GLN A 279 0.87 8.68 -36.19
N THR A 280 1.92 9.43 -36.53
CA THR A 280 2.70 10.17 -35.53
C THR A 280 1.86 11.20 -34.76
N LYS A 281 0.88 11.82 -35.42
CA LYS A 281 -0.06 12.74 -34.74
C LYS A 281 -1.01 12.01 -33.79
N LEU A 282 -1.46 10.81 -34.18
CA LEU A 282 -2.33 9.99 -33.35
C LEU A 282 -1.57 9.46 -32.12
N GLU A 283 -0.33 9.00 -32.30
CA GLU A 283 0.56 8.55 -31.21
C GLU A 283 0.68 9.62 -30.12
N GLN A 284 1.05 10.84 -30.52
CA GLN A 284 1.19 11.97 -29.59
C GLN A 284 -0.11 12.29 -28.87
N ALA A 285 -1.25 12.18 -29.56
CA ALA A 285 -2.55 12.44 -28.96
C ALA A 285 -2.91 11.38 -27.90
N LEU A 286 -2.75 10.09 -28.22
CA LEU A 286 -3.21 8.99 -27.36
C LEU A 286 -2.29 8.69 -26.17
N ARG A 287 -1.04 9.14 -26.21
CA ARG A 287 -0.02 8.82 -25.20
C ARG A 287 -0.46 9.12 -23.77
N SER A 288 -1.01 10.30 -23.53
CA SER A 288 -1.48 10.67 -22.18
C SER A 288 -2.64 9.79 -21.74
N ASP A 289 -3.57 9.47 -22.65
CA ASP A 289 -4.74 8.66 -22.33
C ASP A 289 -4.33 7.21 -21.98
N PHE A 290 -3.33 6.64 -22.67
CA PHE A 290 -2.81 5.32 -22.32
C PHE A 290 -2.07 5.31 -20.98
N ASN A 291 -1.31 6.37 -20.67
CA ASN A 291 -0.66 6.50 -19.37
C ASN A 291 -1.71 6.52 -18.25
N ASP A 292 -2.74 7.35 -18.35
CA ASP A 292 -3.83 7.41 -17.35
C ASP A 292 -4.45 6.02 -17.08
N ILE A 293 -4.70 5.25 -18.15
CA ILE A 293 -5.26 3.90 -18.04
C ILE A 293 -4.29 2.95 -17.35
N THR A 294 -3.03 2.92 -17.79
CA THR A 294 -2.03 1.97 -17.26
C THR A 294 -1.58 2.30 -15.85
N ASP A 295 -1.44 3.59 -15.51
CA ASP A 295 -1.09 4.05 -14.17
C ASP A 295 -2.15 3.58 -13.16
N TYR A 296 -3.43 3.79 -13.46
CA TYR A 296 -4.53 3.29 -12.63
C TYR A 296 -4.48 1.76 -12.47
N LEU A 297 -4.31 1.02 -13.58
CA LEU A 297 -4.25 -0.44 -13.54
C LEU A 297 -3.08 -0.97 -12.70
N VAL A 298 -1.91 -0.34 -12.79
CA VAL A 298 -0.72 -0.70 -12.00
C VAL A 298 -0.94 -0.39 -10.52
N ASN A 299 -1.44 0.81 -10.20
CA ASN A 299 -1.65 1.27 -8.82
C ASN A 299 -2.68 0.43 -8.05
N VAL A 300 -3.65 -0.14 -8.76
CA VAL A 300 -4.68 -1.02 -8.20
C VAL A 300 -4.30 -2.51 -8.27
N SER A 301 -3.20 -2.87 -8.96
CA SER A 301 -2.76 -4.26 -9.06
C SER A 301 -2.14 -4.74 -7.75
N LYS A 302 -2.56 -5.92 -7.28
CA LYS A 302 -1.95 -6.59 -6.12
C LYS A 302 -0.71 -7.39 -6.48
N GLU A 303 -0.61 -7.77 -7.75
CA GLU A 303 0.41 -8.68 -8.28
C GLU A 303 1.72 -7.93 -8.65
N GLY A 304 1.76 -6.60 -8.48
CA GLY A 304 2.92 -5.80 -8.87
C GLY A 304 3.20 -5.89 -10.37
N LEU A 305 2.14 -6.06 -11.17
CA LEU A 305 2.26 -6.20 -12.62
C LEU A 305 2.75 -4.90 -13.21
N ASP A 306 3.70 -5.01 -14.14
CA ASP A 306 4.21 -3.86 -14.88
C ASP A 306 3.19 -3.40 -15.94
N LYS A 307 3.29 -2.13 -16.33
CA LYS A 307 2.48 -1.49 -17.38
C LYS A 307 2.45 -2.33 -18.66
N GLU A 308 3.55 -2.97 -19.00
CA GLU A 308 3.66 -3.85 -20.17
C GLU A 308 2.60 -4.94 -20.20
N ILE A 309 2.37 -5.60 -19.07
CA ILE A 309 1.49 -6.76 -19.00
C ILE A 309 0.05 -6.30 -19.30
N PHE A 310 -0.34 -5.16 -18.75
CA PHE A 310 -1.66 -4.57 -19.01
C PHE A 310 -1.78 -4.12 -20.47
N LEU A 311 -0.76 -3.47 -21.01
CA LEU A 311 -0.76 -3.03 -22.40
C LEU A 311 -0.86 -4.21 -23.39
N LYS A 312 -0.12 -5.30 -23.15
CA LYS A 312 -0.24 -6.54 -23.93
C LYS A 312 -1.65 -7.14 -23.84
N GLN A 313 -2.30 -7.07 -22.68
CA GLN A 313 -3.67 -7.56 -22.50
C GLN A 313 -4.71 -6.66 -23.18
N ILE A 314 -4.52 -5.35 -23.16
CA ILE A 314 -5.40 -4.39 -23.87
C ILE A 314 -5.35 -4.67 -25.37
N PHE A 315 -4.15 -4.90 -25.91
CA PHE A 315 -3.90 -4.98 -27.35
C PHE A 315 -3.67 -6.39 -27.88
N SER A 316 -4.03 -7.44 -27.14
CA SER A 316 -3.74 -8.84 -27.50
C SER A 316 -4.30 -9.28 -28.86
N ASN A 317 -5.32 -8.59 -29.37
CA ASN A 317 -5.99 -8.88 -30.63
C ASN A 317 -5.57 -7.95 -31.78
N PHE A 318 -4.55 -7.11 -31.55
CA PHE A 318 -4.00 -6.19 -32.53
C PHE A 318 -2.83 -6.85 -33.27
N PRO A 319 -2.63 -6.52 -34.56
CA PRO A 319 -1.46 -6.96 -35.30
C PRO A 319 -0.19 -6.28 -34.78
N GLY A 320 0.88 -7.06 -34.59
CA GLY A 320 2.20 -6.60 -34.11
C GLY A 320 2.61 -7.29 -32.80
N GLU A 321 3.83 -7.80 -32.75
CA GLU A 321 4.42 -8.29 -31.50
C GLU A 321 4.93 -7.10 -30.68
N ILE A 322 4.51 -7.02 -29.42
CA ILE A 322 5.00 -6.01 -28.46
C ILE A 322 6.22 -6.59 -27.75
N SER A 323 7.39 -6.00 -27.95
CA SER A 323 8.64 -6.41 -27.28
C SER A 323 8.89 -5.60 -26.00
N HIS A 324 9.73 -6.12 -25.10
CA HIS A 324 10.08 -5.48 -23.83
C HIS A 324 10.78 -4.11 -24.03
N GLY A 325 11.61 -4.00 -25.08
CA GLY A 325 12.36 -2.77 -25.40
C GLY A 325 11.49 -1.62 -25.92
N ASP A 326 10.27 -1.91 -26.41
CA ASP A 326 9.34 -0.89 -26.90
C ASP A 326 8.69 -0.11 -25.76
N ILE A 327 8.70 -0.65 -24.55
CA ILE A 327 7.95 -0.12 -23.40
C ILE A 327 8.86 0.75 -22.53
N GLU A 328 10.09 0.30 -22.26
CA GLU A 328 11.09 1.09 -21.55
C GLU A 328 11.45 2.38 -22.30
N ASN A 329 11.48 2.33 -23.63
CA ASN A 329 11.70 3.52 -24.47
C ASN A 329 10.43 4.30 -24.78
N ASN A 330 9.28 3.90 -24.20
CA ASN A 330 8.05 4.68 -24.29
C ASN A 330 7.52 4.74 -25.75
N VAL A 331 7.87 3.72 -26.56
CA VAL A 331 7.57 3.50 -28.00
C VAL A 331 6.35 2.59 -28.18
N PHE A 332 5.74 2.11 -27.09
CA PHE A 332 4.60 1.20 -27.13
C PHE A 332 3.42 1.70 -27.98
N CYS A 333 3.06 2.97 -27.81
CA CYS A 333 2.00 3.61 -28.61
C CYS A 333 2.33 3.50 -30.09
N ASP A 334 3.62 3.66 -30.42
CA ASP A 334 4.14 3.64 -31.76
C ASP A 334 4.06 2.23 -32.35
N THR A 335 4.43 1.19 -31.60
CA THR A 335 4.33 -0.21 -32.05
C THR A 335 2.88 -0.61 -32.37
N VAL A 336 1.93 -0.30 -31.49
CA VAL A 336 0.52 -0.66 -31.70
C VAL A 336 -0.11 0.10 -32.86
N ILE A 337 0.09 1.42 -32.92
CA ILE A 337 -0.50 2.25 -33.97
C ILE A 337 0.18 1.93 -35.31
N SER A 338 1.49 1.69 -35.32
CA SER A 338 2.22 1.19 -36.49
C SER A 338 1.66 -0.15 -36.97
N GLY A 339 1.33 -1.06 -36.05
CA GLY A 339 0.70 -2.34 -36.36
C GLY A 339 -0.66 -2.17 -37.05
N ILE A 340 -1.52 -1.29 -36.52
CA ILE A 340 -2.82 -0.95 -37.14
C ILE A 340 -2.64 -0.41 -38.56
N ILE A 341 -1.74 0.55 -38.74
CA ILE A 341 -1.51 1.23 -40.02
C ILE A 341 -0.89 0.28 -41.04
N SER A 342 0.08 -0.53 -40.61
CA SER A 342 0.71 -1.56 -41.43
C SER A 342 -0.31 -2.62 -41.86
N ALA A 343 -1.23 -3.01 -40.97
CA ALA A 343 -2.30 -3.93 -41.32
C ALA A 343 -3.28 -3.34 -42.34
N ILE A 344 -3.54 -2.03 -42.29
CA ILE A 344 -4.36 -1.34 -43.28
C ILE A 344 -3.65 -1.31 -44.64
N ILE A 345 -2.37 -0.94 -44.67
CA ILE A 345 -1.59 -0.87 -45.91
C ILE A 345 -1.46 -2.26 -46.54
N GLY A 346 -1.05 -3.25 -45.74
CA GLY A 346 -0.75 -4.60 -46.20
C GLY A 346 -1.99 -5.46 -46.50
N TYR A 347 -2.97 -5.51 -45.58
CA TYR A 347 -4.10 -6.44 -45.68
C TYR A 347 -5.38 -5.83 -46.23
N VAL A 348 -5.49 -4.50 -46.28
CA VAL A 348 -6.70 -3.85 -46.83
C VAL A 348 -6.38 -3.28 -48.21
N ILE A 349 -5.45 -2.33 -48.28
CA ILE A 349 -5.18 -1.61 -49.52
C ILE A 349 -4.55 -2.54 -50.55
N ALA A 350 -3.46 -3.23 -50.22
CA ALA A 350 -2.78 -4.10 -51.17
C ALA A 350 -3.64 -5.30 -51.58
N ASP A 351 -4.27 -6.01 -50.63
CA ASP A 351 -5.08 -7.21 -50.94
C ASP A 351 -6.30 -6.90 -51.81
N ILE A 352 -7.03 -5.81 -51.55
CA ILE A 352 -8.18 -5.43 -52.37
C ILE A 352 -7.72 -5.06 -53.78
N ILE A 353 -6.70 -4.20 -53.91
CA ILE A 353 -6.21 -3.81 -55.24
C ILE A 353 -5.69 -5.04 -56.00
N LEU A 354 -4.97 -5.94 -55.34
CA LEU A 354 -4.49 -7.18 -55.94
C LEU A 354 -5.64 -8.10 -56.36
N TYR A 355 -6.71 -8.21 -55.55
CA TYR A 355 -7.90 -8.98 -55.89
C TYR A 355 -8.54 -8.50 -57.19
N TYR A 356 -8.73 -7.18 -57.34
CA TYR A 356 -9.27 -6.61 -58.57
C TYR A 356 -8.31 -6.79 -59.76
N ILE A 357 -6.99 -6.59 -59.57
CA ILE A 357 -6.00 -6.85 -60.62
C ILE A 357 -6.06 -8.31 -61.09
N LEU A 358 -6.10 -9.26 -60.16
CA LEU A 358 -6.17 -10.69 -60.45
C LEU A 358 -7.49 -11.05 -61.15
N GLY A 359 -8.61 -10.50 -60.70
CA GLY A 359 -9.92 -10.71 -61.31
C GLY A 359 -9.98 -10.20 -62.75
N LEU A 360 -9.40 -9.02 -63.03
CA LEU A 360 -9.35 -8.45 -64.37
C LEU A 360 -8.47 -9.24 -65.32
N ILE A 361 -7.30 -9.71 -64.86
CA ILE A 361 -6.38 -10.47 -65.70
C ILE A 361 -6.91 -11.88 -65.94
N SER A 362 -7.53 -12.50 -64.93
CA SER A 362 -8.23 -13.78 -65.08
C SER A 362 -9.42 -13.67 -66.04
N GLY A 363 -10.14 -12.54 -66.00
CA GLY A 363 -11.20 -12.22 -66.93
C GLY A 363 -10.71 -11.95 -68.37
N PHE A 364 -9.54 -11.34 -68.53
CA PHE A 364 -8.89 -11.16 -69.84
C PHE A 364 -8.38 -12.49 -70.41
N LEU A 365 -7.90 -13.39 -69.54
CA LEU A 365 -7.54 -14.77 -69.86
C LEU A 365 -8.75 -15.68 -70.11
N ASN A 366 -9.97 -15.13 -70.17
CA ASN A 366 -11.15 -15.87 -70.60
C ASN A 366 -10.95 -16.34 -72.07
N PRO A 367 -11.24 -17.62 -72.38
CA PRO A 367 -11.05 -18.20 -73.71
C PRO A 367 -11.62 -17.38 -74.87
N VAL A 368 -12.70 -16.61 -74.65
CA VAL A 368 -13.35 -15.80 -75.69
C VAL A 368 -12.51 -14.57 -76.07
N LEU A 369 -11.92 -13.88 -75.09
CA LEU A 369 -11.05 -12.72 -75.34
C LEU A 369 -9.68 -13.15 -75.87
N LEU A 370 -9.16 -14.28 -75.38
CA LEU A 370 -8.00 -14.95 -75.95
C LEU A 370 -8.26 -15.36 -77.41
N ALA A 371 -9.43 -15.92 -77.74
CA ALA A 371 -9.78 -16.28 -79.11
C ALA A 371 -9.85 -15.06 -80.04
N ALA A 372 -10.43 -13.94 -79.58
CA ALA A 372 -10.44 -12.69 -80.35
C ALA A 372 -9.03 -12.14 -80.60
N ALA A 373 -8.16 -12.20 -79.59
CA ALA A 373 -6.75 -11.80 -79.70
C ALA A 373 -5.96 -12.74 -80.63
N VAL A 374 -6.25 -14.04 -80.61
CA VAL A 374 -5.65 -15.06 -81.49
C VAL A 374 -6.10 -14.88 -82.95
N VAL A 375 -7.37 -14.57 -83.20
CA VAL A 375 -7.88 -14.29 -84.57
C VAL A 375 -7.21 -13.04 -85.16
N ILE A 376 -7.08 -11.97 -84.37
CA ILE A 376 -6.35 -10.75 -84.78
C ILE A 376 -4.86 -11.07 -85.00
N GLY A 377 -4.27 -11.88 -84.13
CA GLY A 377 -2.88 -12.32 -84.23
C GLY A 377 -2.58 -13.16 -85.47
N LEU A 378 -3.46 -14.10 -85.84
CA LEU A 378 -3.29 -14.96 -87.01
C LEU A 378 -3.44 -14.19 -88.33
N PHE A 379 -4.43 -13.29 -88.44
CA PHE A 379 -4.58 -12.43 -89.63
C PHE A 379 -3.46 -11.39 -89.75
N GLY A 380 -3.04 -10.77 -88.64
CA GLY A 380 -1.95 -9.80 -88.62
C GLY A 380 -0.58 -10.43 -88.90
N PHE A 381 -0.34 -11.65 -88.44
CA PHE A 381 0.93 -12.36 -88.62
C PHE A 381 1.21 -12.64 -90.10
N LEU A 382 0.18 -13.05 -90.86
CA LEU A 382 0.29 -13.37 -92.28
C LEU A 382 0.54 -12.13 -93.17
N ILE A 383 0.09 -10.94 -92.75
CA ILE A 383 0.14 -9.72 -93.58
C ILE A 383 1.28 -8.77 -93.15
N PHE A 384 1.57 -8.66 -91.86
CA PHE A 384 2.47 -7.63 -91.30
C PHE A 384 3.62 -8.20 -90.45
N GLY A 385 3.68 -9.52 -90.25
CA GLY A 385 4.77 -10.19 -89.57
C GLY A 385 4.68 -10.25 -88.02
N PRO A 386 5.61 -10.98 -87.37
CA PRO A 386 5.59 -11.30 -85.94
C PRO A 386 5.72 -10.08 -85.01
N GLU A 387 6.53 -9.10 -85.40
CA GLU A 387 6.79 -7.91 -84.58
C GLU A 387 5.56 -7.01 -84.47
N PHE A 388 4.81 -6.88 -85.58
CA PHE A 388 3.54 -6.16 -85.61
C PHE A 388 2.49 -6.81 -84.69
N VAL A 389 2.38 -8.15 -84.71
CA VAL A 389 1.44 -8.89 -83.86
C VAL A 389 1.81 -8.80 -82.38
N SER A 390 3.11 -8.91 -82.07
CA SER A 390 3.63 -8.75 -80.71
C SER A 390 3.28 -7.36 -80.15
N ASN A 391 3.55 -6.31 -80.91
CA ASN A 391 3.23 -4.93 -80.50
C ASN A 391 1.73 -4.68 -80.40
N SER A 392 0.94 -5.18 -81.36
CA SER A 392 -0.53 -5.03 -81.34
C SER A 392 -1.15 -5.73 -80.13
N LEU A 393 -0.67 -6.92 -79.77
CA LEU A 393 -1.17 -7.66 -78.63
C LEU A 393 -0.81 -6.99 -77.30
N ARG A 394 0.44 -6.53 -77.14
CA ARG A 394 0.87 -5.74 -75.96
C ARG A 394 0.00 -4.50 -75.77
N ASN A 395 -0.21 -3.74 -76.85
CA ASN A 395 -1.07 -2.55 -76.85
C ASN A 395 -2.50 -2.89 -76.44
N LYS A 396 -3.08 -3.98 -76.98
CA LYS A 396 -4.46 -4.36 -76.67
C LYS A 396 -4.63 -4.85 -75.23
N ILE A 397 -3.65 -5.61 -74.71
CA ILE A 397 -3.63 -6.03 -73.31
C ILE A 397 -3.55 -4.82 -72.39
N ALA A 398 -2.59 -3.91 -72.63
CA ALA A 398 -2.42 -2.70 -71.83
C ALA A 398 -3.67 -1.82 -71.90
N GLU A 399 -4.21 -1.56 -73.09
CA GLU A 399 -5.40 -0.75 -73.29
C GLU A 399 -6.64 -1.34 -72.59
N ASN A 400 -6.87 -2.66 -72.72
CA ASN A 400 -8.01 -3.30 -72.07
C ASN A 400 -7.89 -3.26 -70.54
N ILE A 401 -6.69 -3.50 -69.98
CA ILE A 401 -6.46 -3.39 -68.52
C ILE A 401 -6.68 -1.95 -68.06
N ILE A 402 -6.09 -0.97 -68.75
CA ILE A 402 -6.22 0.46 -68.43
C ILE A 402 -7.67 0.89 -68.48
N ASN A 403 -8.38 0.63 -69.60
CA ASN A 403 -9.76 1.03 -69.77
C ASN A 403 -10.68 0.39 -68.72
N LYS A 404 -10.41 -0.85 -68.33
CA LYS A 404 -11.24 -1.55 -67.35
C LYS A 404 -11.00 -1.08 -65.91
N LEU A 405 -9.75 -0.78 -65.55
CA LEU A 405 -9.38 -0.21 -64.24
C LEU A 405 -9.76 1.26 -64.08
N LEU A 406 -9.89 1.99 -65.20
CA LEU A 406 -10.32 3.38 -65.24
C LEU A 406 -11.81 3.54 -65.57
N GLU A 407 -12.54 2.43 -65.77
CA GLU A 407 -13.99 2.47 -65.87
C GLU A 407 -14.56 3.03 -64.55
N ASP A 408 -15.47 4.00 -64.65
CA ASP A 408 -16.02 4.71 -63.49
C ASP A 408 -16.57 3.76 -62.43
N ASP A 409 -17.24 2.68 -62.85
CA ASP A 409 -17.81 1.68 -61.93
C ASP A 409 -16.72 0.87 -61.22
N THR A 410 -15.71 0.38 -61.94
CA THR A 410 -14.57 -0.35 -61.35
C THR A 410 -13.78 0.54 -60.38
N THR A 411 -13.46 1.76 -60.80
CA THR A 411 -12.72 2.74 -60.00
C THR A 411 -13.48 3.08 -58.72
N ARG A 412 -14.79 3.34 -58.83
CA ARG A 412 -15.66 3.61 -57.68
C ARG A 412 -15.74 2.41 -56.74
N LYS A 413 -15.84 1.19 -57.26
CA LYS A 413 -15.89 -0.05 -56.45
C LYS A 413 -14.62 -0.26 -55.65
N ILE A 414 -13.44 -0.21 -56.30
CA ILE A 414 -12.14 -0.35 -55.62
C ILE A 414 -12.03 0.71 -54.51
N ARG A 415 -12.30 1.97 -54.85
CA ARG A 415 -12.22 3.09 -53.90
C ARG A 415 -13.16 2.90 -52.71
N PHE A 416 -14.42 2.57 -52.97
CA PHE A 416 -15.44 2.38 -51.94
C PHE A 416 -15.12 1.20 -51.02
N GLU A 417 -14.69 0.07 -51.60
CA GLU A 417 -14.38 -1.13 -50.82
C GLU A 417 -13.18 -0.92 -49.91
N ILE A 418 -12.12 -0.27 -50.39
CA ILE A 418 -10.96 0.07 -49.55
C ILE A 418 -11.37 1.05 -48.45
N LYS A 419 -12.11 2.11 -48.81
CA LYS A 419 -12.62 3.11 -47.85
C LYS A 419 -13.39 2.43 -46.71
N GLN A 420 -14.38 1.61 -47.06
CA GLN A 420 -15.21 0.88 -46.12
C GLN A 420 -14.37 -0.07 -45.25
N LYS A 421 -13.43 -0.81 -45.83
CA LYS A 421 -12.60 -1.76 -45.09
C LYS A 421 -11.62 -1.10 -44.12
N ILE A 422 -11.10 0.08 -44.45
CA ILE A 422 -10.31 0.90 -43.53
C ILE A 422 -11.17 1.27 -42.31
N GLU A 423 -12.37 1.80 -42.53
CA GLU A 423 -13.29 2.21 -41.47
C GLU A 423 -13.73 1.04 -40.60
N GLU A 424 -14.14 -0.09 -41.21
CA GLU A 424 -14.48 -1.34 -40.52
C GLU A 424 -13.33 -1.81 -39.61
N ARG A 425 -12.08 -1.69 -40.07
CA ARG A 425 -10.91 -2.13 -39.31
C ARG A 425 -10.66 -1.24 -38.08
N PHE A 426 -10.80 0.07 -38.21
CA PHE A 426 -10.70 0.99 -37.07
C PHE A 426 -11.84 0.82 -36.08
N ILE A 427 -13.07 0.58 -36.55
CA ILE A 427 -14.21 0.25 -35.68
C ILE A 427 -13.93 -1.03 -34.89
N TYR A 428 -13.45 -2.08 -35.58
CA TYR A 428 -13.06 -3.34 -34.93
C TYR A 428 -12.01 -3.11 -33.84
N PHE A 429 -10.92 -2.40 -34.15
CA PHE A 429 -9.87 -2.11 -33.17
C PHE A 429 -10.37 -1.28 -31.99
N SER A 430 -11.18 -0.25 -32.24
CA SER A 430 -11.76 0.59 -31.18
C SER A 430 -12.63 -0.25 -30.24
N ASN A 431 -13.45 -1.15 -30.78
CA ASN A 431 -14.29 -2.04 -29.99
C ASN A 431 -13.49 -3.05 -29.17
N GLU A 432 -12.47 -3.68 -29.75
CA GLU A 432 -11.62 -4.62 -29.03
C GLU A 432 -10.80 -3.93 -27.93
N PHE A 433 -10.27 -2.72 -28.20
CA PHE A 433 -9.63 -1.88 -27.17
C PHE A 433 -10.57 -1.61 -26.00
N ARG A 434 -11.80 -1.15 -26.27
CA ARG A 434 -12.79 -0.82 -25.22
C ARG A 434 -13.17 -2.06 -24.41
N LYS A 435 -13.39 -3.19 -25.09
CA LYS A 435 -13.72 -4.48 -24.47
C LYS A 435 -12.60 -5.01 -23.58
N ASN A 436 -11.36 -5.01 -24.06
CA ASN A 436 -10.23 -5.53 -23.30
C ASN A 436 -9.91 -4.62 -22.10
N THR A 437 -9.89 -3.31 -22.32
CA THR A 437 -9.67 -2.34 -21.23
C THR A 437 -10.80 -2.39 -20.20
N GLY A 438 -12.06 -2.51 -20.63
CA GLY A 438 -13.21 -2.65 -19.74
C GLY A 438 -13.12 -3.87 -18.82
N LYS A 439 -12.63 -5.02 -19.32
CA LYS A 439 -12.37 -6.21 -18.49
C LYS A 439 -11.29 -5.95 -17.44
N LEU A 440 -10.23 -5.24 -17.80
CA LEU A 440 -9.14 -4.91 -16.87
C LEU A 440 -9.60 -3.91 -15.82
N LEU A 441 -10.35 -2.88 -16.21
CA LEU A 441 -10.96 -1.93 -15.27
C LEU A 441 -11.93 -2.63 -14.31
N GLN A 442 -12.72 -3.60 -14.80
CA GLN A 442 -13.59 -4.40 -13.93
C GLN A 442 -12.80 -5.27 -12.93
N LYS A 443 -11.67 -5.86 -13.35
CA LYS A 443 -10.77 -6.59 -12.44
C LYS A 443 -10.13 -5.64 -11.41
N ALA A 444 -9.71 -4.46 -11.85
CA ALA A 444 -9.17 -3.42 -10.98
C ALA A 444 -10.23 -2.95 -9.96
N ASP A 445 -11.48 -2.79 -10.37
CA ASP A 445 -12.58 -2.41 -9.46
C ASP A 445 -12.80 -3.42 -8.34
N LEU A 446 -12.64 -4.72 -8.60
CA LEU A 446 -12.68 -5.73 -7.54
C LEU A 446 -11.57 -5.52 -6.52
N ASN A 447 -10.34 -5.31 -6.99
CA ASN A 447 -9.19 -5.03 -6.11
C ASN A 447 -9.36 -3.72 -5.33
N PHE A 448 -9.87 -2.67 -5.98
CA PHE A 448 -10.17 -1.38 -5.36
C PHE A 448 -11.20 -1.53 -4.24
N ASN A 449 -12.29 -2.25 -4.49
CA ASN A 449 -13.32 -2.53 -3.49
C ASN A 449 -12.78 -3.36 -2.31
N GLU A 450 -11.86 -4.28 -2.55
CA GLU A 450 -11.17 -5.01 -1.48
C GLU A 450 -10.29 -4.09 -0.62
N SER A 451 -9.57 -3.14 -1.24
CA SER A 451 -8.84 -2.10 -0.51
C SER A 451 -9.78 -1.20 0.30
N LEU A 452 -10.94 -0.83 -0.24
CA LEU A 452 -11.97 -0.05 0.46
C LEU A 452 -12.49 -0.80 1.69
N ASN A 453 -12.74 -2.10 1.57
CA ASN A 453 -13.12 -2.96 2.70
C ASN A 453 -12.03 -3.00 3.78
N GLN A 454 -10.74 -2.94 3.41
CA GLN A 454 -9.66 -2.83 4.39
C GLN A 454 -9.67 -1.50 5.15
N VAL A 455 -9.99 -0.38 4.47
CA VAL A 455 -10.17 0.93 5.12
C VAL A 455 -11.32 0.88 6.13
N TYR A 456 -12.47 0.34 5.73
CA TYR A 456 -13.64 0.19 6.61
C TYR A 456 -13.35 -0.70 7.82
N ASN A 457 -12.66 -1.83 7.61
CA ASN A 457 -12.25 -2.71 8.70
C ASN A 457 -11.25 -2.04 9.65
N SER A 458 -10.33 -1.23 9.12
CA SER A 458 -9.36 -0.47 9.94
C SER A 458 -10.07 0.61 10.76
N GLN A 459 -11.04 1.32 10.18
CA GLN A 459 -11.88 2.27 10.90
C GLN A 459 -12.69 1.60 12.01
N LYS A 460 -13.27 0.42 11.75
CA LYS A 460 -13.97 -0.37 12.77
C LYS A 460 -13.06 -0.78 13.93
N LYS A 461 -11.82 -1.19 13.63
CA LYS A 461 -10.80 -1.52 14.65
C LYS A 461 -10.42 -0.28 15.46
N GLN A 462 -10.22 0.87 14.83
CA GLN A 462 -9.93 2.13 15.50
C GLN A 462 -11.08 2.54 16.44
N ASN A 463 -12.32 2.50 15.96
CA ASN A 463 -13.49 2.82 16.79
C ASN A 463 -13.61 1.89 18.02
N LYS A 464 -13.32 0.59 17.84
CA LYS A 464 -13.28 -0.36 18.95
C LYS A 464 -12.16 -0.01 19.93
N PHE A 465 -10.95 0.24 19.44
CA PHE A 465 -9.82 0.65 20.27
C PHE A 465 -10.13 1.90 21.08
N MET A 466 -10.75 2.93 20.47
CA MET A 466 -11.14 4.16 21.16
C MET A 466 -12.12 3.91 22.30
N LYS A 467 -13.10 3.03 22.08
CA LYS A 467 -14.04 2.64 23.14
C LYS A 467 -13.33 1.95 24.30
N ASP A 468 -12.49 0.96 23.99
CA ASP A 468 -11.75 0.18 24.99
C ASP A 468 -10.74 1.09 25.75
N ALA A 469 -10.13 2.07 25.06
CA ALA A 469 -9.22 3.06 25.63
C ALA A 469 -9.92 4.00 26.61
N GLU A 470 -11.12 4.50 26.28
CA GLU A 470 -11.90 5.34 27.20
C GLU A 470 -12.34 4.58 28.45
N GLU A 471 -12.73 3.30 28.31
CA GLU A 471 -13.02 2.43 29.45
C GLU A 471 -11.78 2.22 30.33
N ALA A 472 -10.62 1.95 29.73
CA ALA A 472 -9.36 1.84 30.47
C ALA A 472 -9.00 3.13 31.23
N LYS A 473 -9.14 4.30 30.60
CA LYS A 473 -8.90 5.60 31.25
C LYS A 473 -9.84 5.82 32.45
N LEU A 474 -11.10 5.40 32.35
CA LEU A 474 -12.05 5.46 33.47
C LEU A 474 -11.63 4.56 34.63
N LEU A 475 -11.20 3.33 34.34
CA LEU A 475 -10.70 2.39 35.34
C LEU A 475 -9.43 2.91 36.03
N LEU A 476 -8.52 3.51 35.29
CA LEU A 476 -7.30 4.12 35.85
C LEU A 476 -7.63 5.30 36.77
N LYS A 477 -8.61 6.15 36.40
CA LYS A 477 -9.10 7.23 37.28
C LYS A 477 -9.74 6.70 38.56
N ASP A 478 -10.47 5.59 38.48
CA ASP A 478 -11.04 4.94 39.68
C ASP A 478 -9.96 4.35 40.59
N LEU A 479 -8.94 3.73 39.99
CA LEU A 479 -7.77 3.24 40.72
C LEU A 479 -7.05 4.38 41.44
N GLU A 480 -6.77 5.50 40.77
CA GLU A 480 -6.16 6.68 41.39
C GLU A 480 -6.98 7.19 42.58
N LYS A 481 -8.31 7.25 42.45
CA LYS A 481 -9.20 7.65 43.57
C LYS A 481 -9.10 6.70 44.76
N LYS A 482 -9.12 5.39 44.52
CA LYS A 482 -8.99 4.36 45.57
C LYS A 482 -7.64 4.45 46.26
N VAL A 483 -6.58 4.66 45.48
CA VAL A 483 -5.19 4.79 45.95
C VAL A 483 -5.02 6.07 46.79
N LEU A 484 -5.66 7.18 46.41
CA LEU A 484 -5.72 8.40 47.23
C LEU A 484 -6.50 8.19 48.53
N ALA A 485 -7.58 7.39 48.51
CA ALA A 485 -8.36 7.11 49.70
C ALA A 485 -7.57 6.33 50.77
N LEU A 486 -6.57 5.53 50.40
CA LEU A 486 -5.69 4.81 51.35
C LEU A 486 -4.83 5.74 52.23
N SER A 487 -4.68 7.02 51.84
CA SER A 487 -3.91 8.01 52.61
C SER A 487 -4.75 8.86 53.58
N LYS A 488 -6.08 8.63 53.60
CA LYS A 488 -7.01 9.25 54.54
C LYS A 488 -7.40 8.25 55.60
#